data_AF-A0A2E6BWU3-F1
#
_entry.id   AF-A0A2E6BWU3-F1
#
_cell.length_a   1.000
_cell.length_b   1.000
_cell.length_c   1.000
_cell.angle_alpha   90.00
_cell.angle_beta   90.00
_cell.angle_gamma   90.00
#
_symmetry.space_group_name_H-M   'P 1'
#
loop_
_entity.id
_entity.type
_entity.pdbx_description
1 polymer ?
#
loop_
_entity_poly.entity_id
_entity_poly.type
_entity_poly.pdbx_seq_one_letter_code
_entity_poly.pdbx_strand_id
1 'polypeptide(L)'
;MSALVMIVPGNGPNHPDTFERADSLYSDLISKTECTRIISLREDSSNETPVGLQELADSRGLPVSTHTIERLDPSGFTGDEDQGTLWSEHMATIISNVGLRHDDATTDFLIGPGSGWNASLLSSIHSVIGGSIWVSVLDDEGVAEAFRNGHELPDTPNSVSTIAAAGKLSLEWGDQPFESVQLQGLVEGVPATEGIENTFRKHEGTLVSRRSTEDGKVTFELTPEGRRISMLALAEKWQPTSVKGGPRGLILAARDAHDAKKTIETVEYLREHSPALDFKSYLVVVNKHGSNENQLAESSNDINAAVSGYIGESRVVTMPDSFVDADKDLASSHFDLLSLIHRAREEYHGIDWSIEVSRFLSPLRPATLLYSYRSGIEAFCLLKNPDKSEDGIFASGLDPSKHRLALPNREKLDRIREILSTDSIHKAVFTAALAKGDADNPGTILSSNLKDGENRMYEWNRKKLQDGHPMRWPDMSEASQRQEMSKKRNTGIEKGAFEEHKESFILTPEGFVAAFFLNPMGE
;
A
#
# COMPACT_ATOMS: atom_id res chain seq x y z
N MET A 1 9.00 -7.67 -19.97
CA MET A 1 9.09 -6.34 -20.60
C MET A 1 8.72 -5.36 -19.50
N SER A 2 9.59 -4.42 -19.14
CA SER A 2 9.30 -3.49 -18.03
C SER A 2 8.16 -2.56 -18.42
N ALA A 3 7.18 -2.43 -17.55
CA ALA A 3 6.03 -1.56 -17.75
C ALA A 3 6.04 -0.49 -16.66
N LEU A 4 5.74 0.75 -17.04
CA LEU A 4 5.46 1.83 -16.09
C LEU A 4 3.95 1.99 -15.93
N VAL A 5 3.44 1.67 -14.74
CA VAL A 5 2.02 1.80 -14.38
C VAL A 5 1.82 3.08 -13.59
N MET A 6 0.92 3.94 -14.07
CA MET A 6 0.63 5.23 -13.44
C MET A 6 -0.87 5.52 -13.43
N ILE A 7 -1.36 6.16 -12.37
CA ILE A 7 -2.71 6.75 -12.36
C ILE A 7 -2.60 8.18 -12.89
N VAL A 8 -3.39 8.49 -13.91
CA VAL A 8 -3.43 9.83 -14.50
C VAL A 8 -4.75 10.50 -14.11
N PRO A 9 -4.70 11.68 -13.46
CA PRO A 9 -5.91 12.40 -13.08
C PRO A 9 -6.65 12.86 -14.34
N GLY A 10 -7.97 12.92 -14.29
CA GLY A 10 -8.78 13.34 -15.44
C GLY A 10 -8.66 14.83 -15.79
N ASN A 11 -8.26 15.67 -14.83
CA ASN A 11 -8.11 17.12 -14.99
C ASN A 11 -7.19 17.72 -13.92
N GLY A 12 -7.00 19.03 -13.99
CA GLY A 12 -6.24 19.81 -13.00
C GLY A 12 -4.76 19.92 -13.33
N PRO A 13 -3.95 20.49 -12.42
CA PRO A 13 -2.56 20.80 -12.70
C PRO A 13 -1.73 19.55 -13.02
N ASN A 14 -2.09 18.37 -12.49
CA ASN A 14 -1.31 17.14 -12.73
C ASN A 14 -1.80 16.34 -13.95
N HIS A 15 -2.71 16.89 -14.76
CA HIS A 15 -3.18 16.25 -15.99
C HIS A 15 -2.24 16.59 -17.17
N PRO A 16 -1.73 15.59 -17.92
CA PRO A 16 -0.81 15.80 -19.04
C PRO A 16 -1.56 16.07 -20.37
N ASP A 17 -2.21 17.23 -20.48
CA ASP A 17 -2.95 17.63 -21.69
C ASP A 17 -2.05 18.14 -22.82
N THR A 18 -0.88 18.72 -22.51
CA THR A 18 0.12 19.14 -23.51
C THR A 18 1.44 18.40 -23.37
N PHE A 19 2.23 18.37 -24.45
CA PHE A 19 3.58 17.80 -24.44
C PHE A 19 4.44 18.41 -23.33
N GLU A 20 4.49 19.74 -23.20
CA GLU A 20 5.32 20.41 -22.19
C GLU A 20 4.90 20.01 -20.77
N ARG A 21 3.59 19.86 -20.55
CA ARG A 21 3.08 19.44 -19.24
C ARG A 21 3.44 17.98 -18.96
N ALA A 22 3.24 17.09 -19.91
CA ALA A 22 3.63 15.69 -19.79
C ALA A 22 5.14 15.54 -19.55
N ASP A 23 5.96 16.28 -20.30
CA ASP A 23 7.41 16.29 -20.16
C ASP A 23 7.81 16.76 -18.76
N SER A 24 7.24 17.87 -18.28
CA SER A 24 7.48 18.36 -16.92
C SER A 24 7.11 17.34 -15.84
N LEU A 25 6.08 16.51 -16.05
CA LEU A 25 5.56 15.58 -15.03
C LEU A 25 6.21 14.20 -15.06
N TYR A 26 6.62 13.71 -16.24
CA TYR A 26 6.94 12.28 -16.42
C TYR A 26 8.26 12.01 -17.15
N SER A 27 8.92 13.01 -17.73
CA SER A 27 10.14 12.82 -18.54
C SER A 27 11.29 12.20 -17.73
N ASP A 28 11.52 12.68 -16.51
CA ASP A 28 12.53 12.13 -15.60
C ASP A 28 12.19 10.70 -15.17
N LEU A 29 10.93 10.44 -14.80
CA LEU A 29 10.44 9.11 -14.44
C LEU A 29 10.61 8.09 -15.57
N ILE A 30 10.18 8.42 -16.78
CA ILE A 30 10.30 7.55 -17.96
C ILE A 30 11.78 7.26 -18.24
N SER A 31 12.64 8.27 -18.09
CA SER A 31 14.08 8.11 -18.33
C SER A 31 14.75 7.23 -17.27
N LYS A 32 14.42 7.40 -15.98
CA LYS A 32 15.00 6.63 -14.85
C LYS A 32 14.48 5.19 -14.75
N THR A 33 13.25 4.94 -15.18
CA THR A 33 12.64 3.59 -15.17
C THR A 33 13.14 2.72 -16.32
N GLU A 34 13.62 3.33 -17.42
CA GLU A 34 13.95 2.62 -18.66
C GLU A 34 12.79 1.71 -19.12
N CYS A 35 11.55 2.15 -18.88
CA CYS A 35 10.37 1.36 -19.18
C CYS A 35 10.23 1.11 -20.69
N THR A 36 9.72 -0.06 -21.06
CA THR A 36 9.49 -0.42 -22.48
C THR A 36 8.07 -0.13 -22.96
N ARG A 37 7.17 0.19 -22.05
CA ARG A 37 5.78 0.58 -22.32
C ARG A 37 5.20 1.35 -21.14
N ILE A 38 4.21 2.20 -21.41
CA ILE A 38 3.46 2.96 -20.41
C ILE A 38 2.03 2.41 -20.32
N ILE A 39 1.54 2.23 -19.10
CA ILE A 39 0.16 1.85 -18.82
C ILE A 39 -0.45 2.95 -17.95
N SER A 40 -1.36 3.71 -18.54
CA SER A 40 -2.09 4.79 -17.90
C SER A 40 -3.43 4.28 -17.37
N LEU A 41 -3.69 4.52 -16.09
CA LEU A 41 -4.96 4.19 -15.44
C LEU A 41 -5.73 5.48 -15.17
N ARG A 42 -6.96 5.57 -15.69
CA ARG A 42 -7.80 6.77 -15.58
C ARG A 42 -9.00 6.53 -14.69
N GLU A 43 -9.16 7.40 -13.69
CA GLU A 43 -10.26 7.37 -12.72
C GLU A 43 -11.52 8.08 -13.24
N ASP A 44 -11.45 8.84 -14.32
CA ASP A 44 -12.56 9.63 -14.85
C ASP A 44 -13.37 8.89 -15.94
N SER A 45 -13.30 7.55 -15.92
CA SER A 45 -14.03 6.67 -16.86
C SER A 45 -13.68 6.87 -18.34
N SER A 46 -12.56 7.52 -18.65
CA SER A 46 -12.03 7.64 -20.02
C SER A 46 -10.99 6.56 -20.30
N ASN A 47 -11.08 5.93 -21.47
CA ASN A 47 -10.07 5.00 -21.99
C ASN A 47 -9.10 5.68 -22.99
N GLU A 48 -9.20 7.00 -23.14
CA GLU A 48 -8.34 7.76 -24.06
C GLU A 48 -7.05 8.19 -23.36
N THR A 49 -5.92 7.96 -24.03
CA THR A 49 -4.63 8.50 -23.60
C THR A 49 -4.66 10.03 -23.70
N PRO A 50 -4.31 10.77 -22.63
CA PRO A 50 -4.17 12.22 -22.71
C PRO A 50 -3.17 12.62 -23.80
N VAL A 51 -3.49 13.67 -24.56
CA VAL A 51 -2.74 14.07 -25.76
C VAL A 51 -1.26 14.32 -25.44
N GLY A 52 -0.97 15.09 -24.39
CA GLY A 52 0.41 15.35 -23.98
C GLY A 52 1.20 14.09 -23.61
N LEU A 53 0.57 13.13 -22.93
CA LEU A 53 1.19 11.85 -22.60
C LEU A 53 1.47 11.01 -23.86
N GLN A 54 0.54 11.01 -24.82
CA GLN A 54 0.72 10.32 -26.10
C GLN A 54 1.89 10.94 -26.88
N GLU A 55 1.95 12.26 -27.00
CA GLU A 55 3.03 12.97 -27.70
C GLU A 55 4.39 12.72 -27.04
N LEU A 56 4.46 12.72 -25.70
CA LEU A 56 5.67 12.37 -24.97
C LEU A 56 6.08 10.92 -25.24
N ALA A 57 5.15 9.96 -25.15
CA ALA A 57 5.42 8.55 -25.40
C ALA A 57 5.93 8.32 -26.83
N ASP A 58 5.29 8.93 -27.83
CA ASP A 58 5.69 8.87 -29.24
C ASP A 58 7.10 9.45 -29.45
N SER A 59 7.41 10.58 -28.81
CA SER A 59 8.75 11.19 -28.86
C SER A 59 9.86 10.28 -28.31
N ARG A 60 9.50 9.34 -27.43
CA ARG A 60 10.40 8.35 -26.83
C ARG A 60 10.31 6.97 -27.48
N GLY A 61 9.46 6.79 -28.49
CA GLY A 61 9.21 5.51 -29.15
C GLY A 61 8.58 4.46 -28.24
N LEU A 62 7.81 4.89 -27.22
CA LEU A 62 7.19 4.03 -26.23
C LEU A 62 5.71 3.80 -26.56
N PRO A 63 5.24 2.53 -26.61
CA PRO A 63 3.82 2.26 -26.67
C PRO A 63 3.15 2.66 -25.35
N VAL A 64 1.95 3.24 -25.46
CA VAL A 64 1.09 3.58 -24.32
C VAL A 64 -0.27 2.93 -24.47
N SER A 65 -0.77 2.32 -23.39
CA SER A 65 -2.16 1.86 -23.28
C SER A 65 -2.86 2.58 -22.14
N THR A 66 -4.11 2.96 -22.36
CA THR A 66 -4.93 3.64 -21.35
C THR A 66 -6.14 2.79 -20.99
N HIS A 67 -6.36 2.61 -19.70
CA HIS A 67 -7.46 1.79 -19.18
C HIS A 67 -8.26 2.56 -18.13
N THR A 68 -9.57 2.36 -18.13
CA THR A 68 -10.46 2.89 -17.10
C THR A 68 -10.34 2.07 -15.83
N ILE A 69 -10.14 2.73 -14.69
CA ILE A 69 -10.29 2.12 -13.37
C ILE A 69 -11.45 2.78 -12.64
N GLU A 70 -12.07 2.04 -11.74
CA GLU A 70 -13.19 2.56 -10.98
C GLU A 70 -12.73 3.69 -10.06
N ARG A 71 -13.31 4.88 -10.28
CA ARG A 71 -13.33 5.90 -9.24
C ARG A 71 -14.40 5.53 -8.27
N LEU A 72 -14.00 5.42 -7.03
CA LEU A 72 -14.90 5.07 -5.96
C LEU A 72 -15.88 6.23 -5.76
N ASP A 73 -17.15 5.97 -6.04
CA ASP A 73 -18.25 6.93 -5.96
C ASP A 73 -19.26 6.47 -4.89
N PRO A 74 -19.21 7.08 -3.69
CA PRO A 74 -20.12 6.75 -2.59
C PRO A 74 -21.59 7.02 -2.89
N SER A 75 -21.90 7.83 -3.91
CA SER A 75 -23.29 8.18 -4.23
C SER A 75 -24.10 7.00 -4.76
N GLY A 76 -23.43 5.99 -5.31
CA GLY A 76 -24.03 4.74 -5.75
C GLY A 76 -24.17 3.69 -4.65
N PHE A 77 -23.64 3.95 -3.43
CA PHE A 77 -23.62 2.93 -2.38
C PHE A 77 -25.01 2.72 -1.80
N THR A 78 -25.45 1.48 -1.84
CA THR A 78 -26.76 1.03 -1.36
C THR A 78 -26.76 0.71 0.13
N GLY A 79 -25.57 0.50 0.71
CA GLY A 79 -25.37 0.05 2.09
C GLY A 79 -25.13 -1.45 2.21
N ASP A 80 -25.37 -2.21 1.15
CA ASP A 80 -25.14 -3.66 1.09
C ASP A 80 -23.67 -4.01 0.77
N GLU A 81 -22.86 -3.04 0.36
CA GLU A 81 -21.45 -3.24 0.03
C GLU A 81 -20.62 -3.57 1.29
N ASP A 82 -19.75 -4.59 1.20
CA ASP A 82 -18.79 -4.92 2.25
C ASP A 82 -17.48 -4.15 2.04
N GLN A 83 -17.32 -3.08 2.82
CA GLN A 83 -16.13 -2.23 2.79
C GLN A 83 -14.85 -2.94 3.26
N GLY A 84 -14.97 -4.11 3.89
CA GLY A 84 -13.85 -4.97 4.28
C GLY A 84 -13.27 -5.79 3.13
N THR A 85 -14.01 -5.90 2.02
CA THR A 85 -13.66 -6.75 0.86
C THR A 85 -13.66 -6.02 -0.48
N LEU A 86 -14.18 -4.80 -0.55
CA LEU A 86 -14.25 -3.99 -1.79
C LEU A 86 -12.87 -3.83 -2.48
N TRP A 87 -11.79 -3.77 -1.70
CA TRP A 87 -10.42 -3.73 -2.23
C TRP A 87 -10.13 -4.87 -3.20
N SER A 88 -10.70 -6.06 -3.00
CA SER A 88 -10.40 -7.23 -3.82
C SER A 88 -10.92 -7.10 -5.25
N GLU A 89 -12.08 -6.49 -5.42
CA GLU A 89 -12.70 -6.27 -6.73
C GLU A 89 -11.98 -5.15 -7.50
N HIS A 90 -11.69 -4.03 -6.84
CA HIS A 90 -10.94 -2.93 -7.44
C HIS A 90 -9.50 -3.35 -7.79
N MET A 91 -8.84 -4.12 -6.92
CA MET A 91 -7.50 -4.64 -7.16
C MET A 91 -7.50 -5.64 -8.33
N ALA A 92 -8.50 -6.52 -8.42
CA ALA A 92 -8.67 -7.43 -9.56
C ALA A 92 -8.86 -6.68 -10.88
N THR A 93 -9.67 -5.61 -10.89
CA THR A 93 -9.85 -4.74 -12.07
C THR A 93 -8.54 -4.11 -12.51
N ILE A 94 -7.74 -3.57 -11.58
CA ILE A 94 -6.43 -3.00 -11.89
C ILE A 94 -5.50 -4.08 -12.48
N ILE A 95 -5.40 -5.24 -11.84
CA ILE A 95 -4.55 -6.36 -12.30
C ILE A 95 -4.95 -6.78 -13.72
N SER A 96 -6.25 -6.92 -13.98
CA SER A 96 -6.79 -7.32 -15.29
C SER A 96 -6.47 -6.29 -16.36
N ASN A 97 -6.70 -5.01 -16.09
CA ASN A 97 -6.49 -3.92 -17.05
C ASN A 97 -5.01 -3.74 -17.41
N VAL A 98 -4.12 -3.88 -16.43
CA VAL A 98 -2.67 -3.76 -16.63
C VAL A 98 -2.09 -5.03 -17.30
N GLY A 99 -2.77 -6.17 -17.13
CA GLY A 99 -2.28 -7.48 -17.58
C GLY A 99 -1.12 -7.97 -16.71
N LEU A 100 -1.18 -7.71 -15.41
CA LEU A 100 -0.13 -8.13 -14.47
C LEU A 100 -0.18 -9.63 -14.23
N ARG A 101 1.00 -10.22 -14.18
CA ARG A 101 1.19 -11.64 -13.84
C ARG A 101 1.94 -11.77 -12.53
N HIS A 102 1.74 -12.89 -11.84
CA HIS A 102 2.43 -13.17 -10.59
C HIS A 102 3.97 -13.25 -10.72
N ASP A 103 4.50 -13.43 -11.94
CA ASP A 103 5.93 -13.47 -12.26
C ASP A 103 6.50 -12.13 -12.79
N ASP A 104 5.70 -11.05 -12.81
CA ASP A 104 6.10 -9.75 -13.35
C ASP A 104 6.79 -8.84 -12.31
N ALA A 105 7.96 -9.28 -11.84
CA ALA A 105 8.79 -8.50 -10.92
C ALA A 105 9.49 -7.28 -11.58
N THR A 106 9.22 -7.00 -12.86
CA THR A 106 9.87 -5.92 -13.64
C THR A 106 8.98 -4.69 -13.83
N THR A 107 7.82 -4.65 -13.18
CA THR A 107 6.90 -3.53 -13.27
C THR A 107 7.31 -2.39 -12.33
N ASP A 108 7.27 -1.18 -12.86
CA ASP A 108 7.46 0.07 -12.11
C ASP A 108 6.10 0.71 -11.84
N PHE A 109 5.85 1.05 -10.57
CA PHE A 109 4.60 1.66 -10.12
C PHE A 109 4.85 3.10 -9.69
N LEU A 110 4.23 4.07 -10.36
CA LEU A 110 4.20 5.44 -9.86
C LEU A 110 3.11 5.57 -8.79
N ILE A 111 3.50 5.74 -7.54
CA ILE A 111 2.59 6.01 -6.43
C ILE A 111 2.59 7.51 -6.18
N GLY A 112 1.65 8.23 -6.81
CA GLY A 112 1.56 9.67 -6.61
C GLY A 112 0.21 10.30 -6.93
N PRO A 113 0.00 10.82 -8.16
CA PRO A 113 -1.26 11.46 -8.54
C PRO A 113 -2.40 10.43 -8.61
N GLY A 114 -3.62 10.87 -8.29
CA GLY A 114 -4.83 10.02 -8.21
C GLY A 114 -5.47 9.97 -6.82
N SER A 115 -6.59 9.25 -6.70
CA SER A 115 -7.23 9.03 -5.40
C SER A 115 -6.32 8.26 -4.44
N GLY A 116 -6.39 8.59 -3.14
CA GLY A 116 -5.65 7.87 -2.11
C GLY A 116 -5.96 6.37 -2.09
N TRP A 117 -7.16 5.98 -2.49
CA TRP A 117 -7.59 4.58 -2.61
C TRP A 117 -6.82 3.81 -3.69
N ASN A 118 -6.90 4.23 -4.95
CA ASN A 118 -6.28 3.49 -6.05
C ASN A 118 -4.75 3.51 -5.96
N ALA A 119 -4.15 4.63 -5.50
CA ALA A 119 -2.71 4.67 -5.22
C ALA A 119 -2.29 3.66 -4.14
N SER A 120 -3.12 3.45 -3.11
CA SER A 120 -2.87 2.46 -2.06
C SER A 120 -3.06 1.02 -2.55
N LEU A 121 -4.00 0.78 -3.46
CA LEU A 121 -4.17 -0.52 -4.12
C LEU A 121 -2.98 -0.86 -5.03
N LEU A 122 -2.42 0.11 -5.77
CA LEU A 122 -1.17 -0.10 -6.52
C LEU A 122 -0.01 -0.49 -5.61
N SER A 123 0.14 0.17 -4.45
CA SER A 123 1.14 -0.22 -3.46
C SER A 123 0.89 -1.63 -2.89
N SER A 124 -0.37 -2.04 -2.77
CA SER A 124 -0.75 -3.39 -2.33
C SER A 124 -0.43 -4.44 -3.40
N ILE A 125 -0.65 -4.14 -4.67
CA ILE A 125 -0.27 -4.97 -5.83
C ILE A 125 1.25 -5.15 -5.87
N HIS A 126 2.01 -4.05 -5.78
CA HIS A 126 3.46 -4.08 -5.66
C HIS A 126 3.91 -4.98 -4.50
N SER A 127 3.24 -4.89 -3.35
CA SER A 127 3.57 -5.75 -2.21
C SER A 127 3.36 -7.24 -2.53
N VAL A 128 2.47 -7.64 -3.45
CA VAL A 128 2.26 -9.04 -3.85
C VAL A 128 3.31 -9.53 -4.85
N ILE A 129 3.52 -8.78 -5.95
CA ILE A 129 4.33 -9.25 -7.09
C ILE A 129 5.75 -8.68 -7.15
N GLY A 130 6.08 -7.73 -6.27
CA GLY A 130 7.34 -7.00 -6.30
C GLY A 130 7.35 -5.89 -7.35
N GLY A 131 8.53 -5.64 -7.92
CA GLY A 131 8.78 -4.48 -8.78
C GLY A 131 9.31 -3.27 -8.02
N SER A 132 9.28 -2.10 -8.65
CA SER A 132 9.73 -0.86 -8.03
C SER A 132 8.59 0.10 -7.75
N ILE A 133 8.65 0.78 -6.62
CA ILE A 133 7.81 1.95 -6.37
C ILE A 133 8.59 3.20 -6.73
N TRP A 134 7.95 4.08 -7.47
CA TRP A 134 8.45 5.41 -7.80
C TRP A 134 7.54 6.48 -7.25
N VAL A 135 8.14 7.62 -6.95
CA VAL A 135 7.50 8.79 -6.39
C VAL A 135 7.99 10.01 -7.15
N SER A 136 7.07 10.90 -7.50
CA SER A 136 7.41 12.20 -8.09
C SER A 136 7.27 13.29 -7.03
N VAL A 137 8.30 14.13 -6.92
CA VAL A 137 8.31 15.37 -6.13
C VAL A 137 8.39 16.53 -7.12
N LEU A 138 7.52 17.53 -6.96
CA LEU A 138 7.55 18.73 -7.79
C LEU A 138 8.52 19.73 -7.18
N ASP A 139 9.38 20.32 -8.00
CA ASP A 139 10.16 21.49 -7.61
C ASP A 139 9.33 22.78 -7.64
N ASP A 140 9.96 23.91 -7.28
CA ASP A 140 9.34 25.23 -7.24
C ASP A 140 8.88 25.70 -8.63
N GLU A 141 9.47 25.17 -9.71
CA GLU A 141 9.07 25.43 -11.09
C GLU A 141 7.95 24.49 -11.59
N GLY A 142 7.53 23.52 -10.77
CA GLY A 142 6.49 22.55 -11.08
C GLY A 142 6.95 21.43 -12.01
N VAL A 143 8.26 21.20 -12.11
CA VAL A 143 8.89 20.06 -12.78
C VAL A 143 9.04 18.91 -11.79
N ALA A 144 8.69 17.71 -12.22
CA ALA A 144 8.72 16.51 -11.40
C ALA A 144 10.09 15.82 -11.46
N GLU A 145 10.71 15.66 -10.29
CA GLU A 145 11.81 14.73 -10.11
C GLU A 145 11.29 13.40 -9.56
N ALA A 146 11.68 12.31 -10.22
CA ALA A 146 11.30 10.95 -9.85
C ALA A 146 12.36 10.28 -8.98
N PHE A 147 11.91 9.68 -7.90
CA PHE A 147 12.73 8.94 -6.95
C PHE A 147 12.22 7.52 -6.81
N ARG A 148 13.15 6.57 -6.87
CA ARG A 148 12.85 5.17 -6.56
C ARG A 148 12.74 5.03 -5.05
N ASN A 149 11.58 4.60 -4.56
CA ASN A 149 11.38 4.33 -3.14
C ASN A 149 11.88 2.91 -2.82
N GLY A 150 13.08 2.81 -2.27
CA GLY A 150 13.62 1.54 -1.77
C GLY A 150 12.69 0.94 -0.71
N HIS A 151 12.48 -0.36 -0.68
CA HIS A 151 11.60 -1.00 0.32
C HIS A 151 12.11 -2.38 0.75
N GLU A 152 13.24 -2.78 0.17
CA GLU A 152 13.91 -4.02 0.46
C GLU A 152 14.62 -3.90 1.81
N LEU A 153 14.19 -4.75 2.74
CA LEU A 153 14.95 -4.96 3.96
C LEU A 153 16.16 -5.85 3.64
N PRO A 154 17.21 -5.81 4.48
CA PRO A 154 18.31 -6.75 4.37
C PRO A 154 17.85 -8.21 4.27
N ASP A 155 18.62 -8.99 3.53
CA ASP A 155 18.34 -10.38 3.11
C ASP A 155 18.30 -11.40 4.27
N THR A 156 18.96 -11.10 5.40
CA THR A 156 19.00 -12.01 6.55
C THR A 156 18.24 -11.46 7.77
N PRO A 157 17.57 -12.32 8.56
CA PRO A 157 16.90 -11.89 9.79
C PRO A 157 17.80 -11.15 10.78
N ASN A 158 19.08 -11.54 10.86
CA ASN A 158 20.08 -10.88 11.70
C ASN A 158 20.42 -9.49 11.17
N SER A 159 20.54 -9.33 9.86
CA SER A 159 20.76 -8.02 9.23
C SER A 159 19.59 -7.09 9.49
N VAL A 160 18.35 -7.59 9.36
CA VAL A 160 17.14 -6.83 9.70
C VAL A 160 17.14 -6.41 11.17
N SER A 161 17.42 -7.33 12.10
CA SER A 161 17.50 -7.00 13.54
C SER A 161 18.59 -5.95 13.83
N THR A 162 19.75 -6.06 13.18
CA THR A 162 20.86 -5.09 13.35
C THR A 162 20.47 -3.70 12.86
N ILE A 163 19.84 -3.62 11.68
CA ILE A 163 19.40 -2.34 11.10
C ILE A 163 18.22 -1.76 11.91
N ALA A 164 17.31 -2.58 12.43
CA ALA A 164 16.26 -2.15 13.36
C ALA A 164 16.85 -1.56 14.64
N ALA A 165 17.86 -2.22 15.24
CA ALA A 165 18.55 -1.72 16.43
C ALA A 165 19.23 -0.37 16.19
N ALA A 166 19.86 -0.20 15.02
CA ALA A 166 20.43 1.09 14.63
C ALA A 166 19.36 2.18 14.52
N GLY A 167 18.18 1.84 13.98
CA GLY A 167 17.03 2.75 13.94
C GLY A 167 16.55 3.14 15.33
N LYS A 168 16.42 2.17 16.24
CA LYS A 168 16.06 2.43 17.64
C LYS A 168 17.03 3.40 18.30
N LEU A 169 18.34 3.20 18.09
CA LEU A 169 19.36 4.10 18.61
C LEU A 169 19.28 5.50 17.98
N SER A 170 19.00 5.59 16.67
CA SER A 170 18.82 6.87 15.97
C SER A 170 17.63 7.66 16.51
N LEU A 171 16.55 7.01 16.95
CA LEU A 171 15.44 7.69 17.63
C LEU A 171 15.85 8.31 18.96
N GLU A 172 16.80 7.70 19.67
CA GLU A 172 17.24 8.15 21.00
C GLU A 172 18.34 9.22 20.89
N TRP A 173 19.28 9.05 19.96
CA TRP A 173 20.52 9.85 19.90
C TRP A 173 20.57 10.76 18.67
N GLY A 174 19.60 10.68 17.77
CA GLY A 174 19.56 11.42 16.51
C GLY A 174 20.67 10.98 15.56
N ASP A 175 21.40 11.97 15.06
CA ASP A 175 22.39 11.85 13.97
C ASP A 175 23.79 11.40 14.46
N GLN A 176 23.92 11.05 15.73
CA GLN A 176 25.21 10.76 16.32
C GLN A 176 25.74 9.39 15.86
N PRO A 177 27.05 9.30 15.52
CA PRO A 177 27.68 8.01 15.26
C PRO A 177 27.65 7.08 16.47
N PHE A 178 27.60 5.77 16.23
CA PHE A 178 27.53 4.74 17.26
C PHE A 178 28.49 3.56 17.02
N GLU A 179 28.90 2.90 18.10
CA GLU A 179 29.69 1.68 18.12
C GLU A 179 28.78 0.44 18.12
N SER A 180 29.22 -0.66 17.51
CA SER A 180 28.45 -1.92 17.42
C SER A 180 27.98 -2.46 18.79
N VAL A 181 28.75 -2.22 19.86
CA VAL A 181 28.39 -2.67 21.22
C VAL A 181 27.11 -2.01 21.73
N GLN A 182 26.80 -0.79 21.29
CA GLN A 182 25.64 -0.02 21.76
C GLN A 182 24.33 -0.55 21.18
N LEU A 183 24.37 -1.38 20.13
CA LEU A 183 23.19 -2.00 19.54
C LEU A 183 22.73 -3.26 20.26
N GLN A 184 23.56 -3.80 21.15
CA GLN A 184 23.27 -5.06 21.84
C GLN A 184 22.09 -4.89 22.79
N GLY A 185 21.10 -5.77 22.66
CA GLY A 185 19.91 -5.78 23.52
C GLY A 185 18.83 -4.76 23.15
N LEU A 186 19.04 -3.92 22.14
CA LEU A 186 18.01 -2.97 21.67
C LEU A 186 16.87 -3.67 20.93
N VAL A 187 17.20 -4.73 20.18
CA VAL A 187 16.25 -5.54 19.40
C VAL A 187 16.60 -7.01 19.57
N GLU A 188 15.58 -7.88 19.61
CA GLU A 188 15.78 -9.32 19.72
C GLU A 188 16.49 -9.90 18.48
N GLY A 189 17.39 -10.86 18.72
CA GLY A 189 18.14 -11.54 17.66
C GLY A 189 19.29 -10.73 17.05
N VAL A 190 19.64 -9.57 17.63
CA VAL A 190 20.85 -8.84 17.24
C VAL A 190 22.10 -9.71 17.54
N PRO A 191 23.00 -9.93 16.57
CA PRO A 191 24.18 -10.74 16.77
C PRO A 191 25.20 -10.08 17.73
N ALA A 192 26.22 -10.83 18.13
CA ALA A 192 27.36 -10.27 18.86
C ALA A 192 28.10 -9.20 18.02
N THR A 193 28.91 -8.36 18.68
CA THR A 193 29.59 -7.20 18.08
C THR A 193 30.30 -7.49 16.75
N GLU A 194 31.05 -8.59 16.66
CA GLU A 194 31.71 -9.00 15.41
C GLU A 194 30.72 -9.32 14.28
N GLY A 195 29.58 -9.93 14.63
CA GLY A 195 28.48 -10.19 13.68
C GLY A 195 27.76 -8.92 13.23
N ILE A 196 27.65 -7.91 14.11
CA ILE A 196 27.11 -6.58 13.77
C ILE A 196 28.03 -5.88 12.76
N GLU A 197 29.34 -5.85 13.02
CA GLU A 197 30.30 -5.23 12.10
C GLU A 197 30.30 -5.91 10.73
N ASN A 198 30.25 -7.25 10.71
CA ASN A 198 30.15 -8.01 9.46
C ASN A 198 28.84 -7.74 8.70
N THR A 199 27.75 -7.48 9.42
CA THR A 199 26.48 -7.05 8.82
C THR A 199 26.65 -5.69 8.17
N PHE A 200 27.14 -4.68 8.91
CA PHE A 200 27.31 -3.33 8.39
C PHE A 200 28.29 -3.24 7.23
N ARG A 201 29.35 -4.05 7.23
CA ARG A 201 30.32 -4.08 6.12
C ARG A 201 29.67 -4.35 4.77
N LYS A 202 28.59 -5.14 4.71
CA LYS A 202 27.84 -5.42 3.47
C LYS A 202 27.01 -4.23 2.99
N HIS A 203 26.75 -3.26 3.87
CA HIS A 203 25.89 -2.11 3.61
C HIS A 203 26.65 -0.78 3.73
N GLU A 204 27.98 -0.81 3.80
CA GLU A 204 28.83 0.39 3.79
C GLU A 204 28.61 1.18 2.48
N GLY A 205 28.36 2.47 2.61
CA GLY A 205 28.07 3.39 1.49
C GLY A 205 26.63 3.35 0.98
N THR A 206 25.80 2.41 1.45
CA THR A 206 24.38 2.33 1.08
C THR A 206 23.47 2.67 2.26
N LEU A 207 23.48 1.84 3.31
CA LEU A 207 22.68 2.06 4.53
C LEU A 207 23.50 2.64 5.68
N VAL A 208 24.81 2.42 5.68
CA VAL A 208 25.69 2.88 6.75
C VAL A 208 26.97 3.49 6.22
N SER A 209 27.48 4.51 6.90
CA SER A 209 28.83 5.03 6.75
C SER A 209 29.68 4.56 7.93
N ARG A 210 30.85 4.00 7.63
CA ARG A 210 31.81 3.57 8.63
C ARG A 210 32.92 4.61 8.77
N ARG A 211 33.29 4.95 9.99
CA ARG A 211 34.44 5.79 10.31
C ARG A 211 35.34 5.07 11.31
N SER A 212 36.65 5.25 11.14
CA SER A 212 37.64 4.82 12.12
C SER A 212 38.19 6.06 12.82
N THR A 213 38.20 6.07 14.14
CA THR A 213 38.83 7.14 14.92
C THR A 213 40.34 6.95 14.96
N GLU A 214 41.08 8.00 15.35
CA GLU A 214 42.54 7.95 15.51
C GLU A 214 42.99 6.87 16.52
N ASP A 215 42.14 6.56 17.50
CA ASP A 215 42.37 5.51 18.51
C ASP A 215 42.04 4.08 18.02
N GLY A 216 41.68 3.92 16.73
CA GLY A 216 41.34 2.62 16.14
C GLY A 216 39.93 2.12 16.45
N LYS A 217 39.06 2.94 17.06
CA LYS A 217 37.65 2.59 17.28
C LYS A 217 36.86 2.73 15.98
N VAL A 218 35.92 1.81 15.77
CA VAL A 218 35.02 1.82 14.61
C VAL A 218 33.66 2.36 15.04
N THR A 219 33.21 3.41 14.37
CA THR A 219 31.86 3.98 14.54
C THR A 219 31.10 3.91 13.23
N PHE A 220 29.78 3.76 13.34
CA PHE A 220 28.84 3.72 12.23
C PHE A 220 27.87 4.88 12.32
N GLU A 221 27.40 5.34 11.18
CA GLU A 221 26.36 6.36 11.03
C GLU A 221 25.38 5.87 9.97
N LEU A 222 24.07 6.01 10.20
CA LEU A 222 23.07 5.68 9.19
C LEU A 222 23.08 6.75 8.09
N THR A 223 23.14 6.33 6.83
CA THR A 223 22.86 7.22 5.69
C THR A 223 21.38 7.63 5.70
N PRO A 224 20.95 8.67 4.94
CA PRO A 224 19.51 9.01 4.86
C PRO A 224 18.63 7.81 4.50
N GLU A 225 19.08 7.01 3.54
CA GLU A 225 18.40 5.77 3.15
C GLU A 225 18.44 4.72 4.26
N GLY A 226 19.59 4.57 4.94
CA GLY A 226 19.74 3.69 6.10
C GLY A 226 18.80 4.04 7.24
N ARG A 227 18.60 5.32 7.52
CA ARG A 227 17.65 5.81 8.54
C ARG A 227 16.23 5.41 8.19
N ARG A 228 15.80 5.67 6.97
CA ARG A 228 14.48 5.28 6.49
C ARG A 228 14.26 3.76 6.55
N ILE A 229 15.19 2.96 6.01
CA ILE A 229 15.12 1.49 6.04
C ILE A 229 15.16 0.97 7.49
N SER A 230 15.91 1.61 8.39
CA SER A 230 15.94 1.23 9.80
C SER A 230 14.59 1.35 10.48
N MET A 231 13.77 2.34 10.12
CA MET A 231 12.40 2.49 10.63
C MET A 231 11.45 1.42 10.08
N LEU A 232 11.61 1.01 8.82
CA LEU A 232 10.85 -0.12 8.27
C LEU A 232 11.26 -1.45 8.92
N ALA A 233 12.56 -1.65 9.16
CA ALA A 233 13.07 -2.82 9.88
C ALA A 233 12.57 -2.85 11.32
N LEU A 234 12.57 -1.69 12.00
CA LEU A 234 12.07 -1.56 13.35
C LEU A 234 10.56 -1.78 13.41
N ALA A 235 9.80 -1.29 12.42
CA ALA A 235 8.38 -1.59 12.29
C ALA A 235 8.08 -3.08 12.17
N GLU A 236 8.93 -3.85 11.47
CA GLU A 236 8.78 -5.30 11.32
C GLU A 236 9.20 -6.09 12.57
N LYS A 237 10.20 -5.61 13.31
CA LYS A 237 10.72 -6.29 14.51
C LYS A 237 9.97 -5.94 15.78
N TRP A 238 9.41 -4.73 15.86
CA TRP A 238 8.71 -4.26 17.03
C TRP A 238 7.28 -4.81 17.07
N GLN A 239 7.01 -5.63 18.08
CA GLN A 239 5.67 -6.12 18.36
C GLN A 239 5.09 -5.33 19.54
N PRO A 240 4.01 -4.55 19.35
CA PRO A 240 3.34 -3.92 20.47
C PRO A 240 2.81 -4.99 21.43
N THR A 241 2.77 -4.67 22.72
CA THR A 241 2.02 -5.49 23.66
C THR A 241 0.53 -5.33 23.33
N SER A 242 -0.06 -6.32 22.65
CA SER A 242 -1.48 -6.21 22.28
C SER A 242 -2.34 -6.20 23.55
N VAL A 243 -3.03 -5.08 23.82
CA VAL A 243 -4.02 -5.02 24.89
C VAL A 243 -5.36 -5.41 24.29
N LYS A 244 -5.80 -6.65 24.54
CA LYS A 244 -7.10 -7.13 24.06
C LYS A 244 -8.22 -6.22 24.62
N GLY A 245 -8.94 -5.53 23.75
CA GLY A 245 -9.95 -4.54 24.15
C GLY A 245 -9.39 -3.20 24.61
N GLY A 246 -8.12 -2.90 24.29
CA GLY A 246 -7.50 -1.59 24.51
C GLY A 246 -8.17 -0.48 23.71
N PRO A 247 -7.93 0.80 24.06
CA PRO A 247 -8.43 1.93 23.29
C PRO A 247 -7.87 1.88 21.86
N ARG A 248 -8.73 2.11 20.86
CA ARG A 248 -8.28 2.25 19.48
C ARG A 248 -7.83 3.69 19.24
N GLY A 249 -6.78 3.87 18.44
CA GLY A 249 -6.24 5.16 18.05
C GLY A 249 -6.22 5.34 16.54
N LEU A 250 -6.25 6.59 16.08
CA LEU A 250 -6.17 6.93 14.66
C LEU A 250 -5.06 7.93 14.38
N ILE A 251 -4.23 7.62 13.39
CA ILE A 251 -3.23 8.52 12.84
C ILE A 251 -3.80 9.19 11.58
N LEU A 252 -3.77 10.52 11.55
CA LEU A 252 -4.32 11.37 10.50
C LEU A 252 -3.23 12.28 9.93
N ALA A 253 -3.35 12.66 8.66
CA ALA A 253 -2.52 13.69 8.04
C ALA A 253 -3.31 15.00 7.85
N ALA A 254 -2.65 16.13 8.07
CA ALA A 254 -3.19 17.48 7.86
C ALA A 254 -2.14 18.38 7.19
N ARG A 255 -2.54 19.38 6.39
CA ARG A 255 -1.59 20.15 5.57
C ARG A 255 -1.20 21.53 6.12
N ASP A 256 -2.14 22.32 6.63
CA ASP A 256 -1.86 23.69 7.12
C ASP A 256 -2.97 24.20 8.05
N ALA A 257 -2.59 25.03 9.03
CA ALA A 257 -3.48 25.73 9.96
C ALA A 257 -3.88 27.16 9.52
N HIS A 258 -3.04 27.82 8.72
CA HIS A 258 -3.17 29.25 8.39
C HIS A 258 -4.23 29.57 7.33
N ASP A 259 -4.73 28.55 6.62
CA ASP A 259 -5.88 28.67 5.74
C ASP A 259 -7.12 28.21 6.53
N ALA A 260 -7.89 29.16 7.09
CA ALA A 260 -8.97 28.91 8.06
C ALA A 260 -10.08 27.94 7.55
N LYS A 261 -10.19 27.75 6.23
CA LYS A 261 -11.10 26.80 5.57
C LYS A 261 -10.60 25.34 5.68
N LYS A 262 -9.33 25.10 6.05
CA LYS A 262 -8.67 23.79 5.97
C LYS A 262 -8.31 23.11 7.31
N THR A 263 -8.13 23.84 8.41
CA THR A 263 -8.13 23.23 9.77
C THR A 263 -9.49 22.60 10.09
N ILE A 264 -10.53 23.21 9.52
CA ILE A 264 -11.90 22.70 9.48
C ILE A 264 -11.94 21.27 8.94
N GLU A 265 -11.11 20.87 7.96
CA GLU A 265 -11.17 19.54 7.34
C GLU A 265 -10.96 18.37 8.31
N THR A 266 -9.98 18.49 9.22
CA THR A 266 -9.70 17.45 10.22
C THR A 266 -10.75 17.46 11.31
N VAL A 267 -11.16 18.65 11.76
CA VAL A 267 -12.19 18.84 12.79
C VAL A 267 -13.57 18.41 12.30
N GLU A 268 -13.93 18.72 11.06
CA GLU A 268 -15.18 18.31 10.41
C GLU A 268 -15.20 16.82 10.12
N TYR A 269 -14.07 16.27 9.65
CA TYR A 269 -13.92 14.84 9.52
C TYR A 269 -14.21 14.13 10.85
N LEU A 270 -13.53 14.55 11.92
CA LEU A 270 -13.75 13.99 13.26
C LEU A 270 -15.16 14.25 13.77
N ARG A 271 -15.77 15.40 13.46
CA ARG A 271 -17.16 15.72 13.81
C ARG A 271 -18.16 14.77 13.17
N GLU A 272 -17.99 14.53 11.89
CA GLU A 272 -18.91 13.71 11.10
C GLU A 272 -18.72 12.22 11.42
N HIS A 273 -17.47 11.78 11.55
CA HIS A 273 -17.16 10.36 11.58
C HIS A 273 -16.79 9.84 12.99
N SER A 274 -16.54 10.69 14.00
CA SER A 274 -16.26 10.18 15.36
C SER A 274 -17.34 9.25 15.91
N PRO A 275 -18.64 9.36 15.57
CA PRO A 275 -19.62 8.34 15.97
C PRO A 275 -19.39 6.96 15.31
N ALA A 276 -18.80 6.91 14.11
CA ALA A 276 -18.40 5.70 13.38
C ALA A 276 -17.13 5.08 13.92
N LEU A 277 -16.22 5.99 14.20
CA LEU A 277 -14.82 5.74 14.37
C LEU A 277 -14.67 5.54 15.86
N ASP A 278 -14.82 4.31 16.31
CA ASP A 278 -14.61 3.86 17.70
C ASP A 278 -13.14 4.04 18.15
N PHE A 279 -12.53 5.18 17.81
CA PHE A 279 -11.20 5.63 18.16
C PHE A 279 -11.31 6.60 19.34
N LYS A 280 -10.51 6.36 20.37
CA LYS A 280 -10.48 7.17 21.59
C LYS A 280 -9.28 8.11 21.61
N SER A 281 -8.31 7.89 20.73
CA SER A 281 -7.07 8.65 20.65
C SER A 281 -6.74 9.02 19.20
N TYR A 282 -6.20 10.21 18.99
CA TYR A 282 -5.91 10.74 17.66
C TYR A 282 -4.54 11.39 17.63
N LEU A 283 -3.70 10.98 16.69
CA LEU A 283 -2.45 11.64 16.34
C LEU A 283 -2.63 12.37 15.02
N VAL A 284 -2.31 13.65 14.97
CA VAL A 284 -2.35 14.44 13.72
C VAL A 284 -0.93 14.77 13.29
N VAL A 285 -0.56 14.28 12.11
CA VAL A 285 0.72 14.53 11.45
C VAL A 285 0.52 15.67 10.47
N VAL A 286 1.16 16.81 10.72
CA VAL A 286 1.17 17.91 9.74
C VAL A 286 2.15 17.58 8.62
N ASN A 287 1.75 17.59 7.36
CA ASN A 287 2.62 17.36 6.22
C ASN A 287 2.44 18.42 5.13
N LYS A 288 3.50 19.19 4.88
CA LYS A 288 3.42 20.38 4.02
C LYS A 288 4.69 20.54 3.17
N HIS A 289 4.51 21.12 1.99
CA HIS A 289 5.57 21.59 1.11
C HIS A 289 5.97 23.05 1.48
N GLY A 290 7.20 23.44 1.19
CA GLY A 290 7.72 24.80 1.17
C GLY A 290 7.78 25.49 2.54
N SER A 291 7.75 24.72 3.63
CA SER A 291 7.60 25.25 4.98
C SER A 291 8.84 24.98 5.82
N ASN A 292 9.31 26.00 6.52
CA ASN A 292 10.37 25.78 7.51
C ASN A 292 9.83 25.16 8.80
N GLU A 293 10.74 24.65 9.62
CA GLU A 293 10.44 23.99 10.89
C GLU A 293 9.55 24.82 11.83
N ASN A 294 9.78 26.13 11.92
CA ASN A 294 8.97 27.00 12.78
C ASN A 294 7.52 27.11 12.29
N GLN A 295 7.32 27.25 10.97
CA GLN A 295 5.98 27.31 10.36
C GLN A 295 5.23 25.98 10.51
N LEU A 296 5.94 24.86 10.39
CA LEU A 296 5.37 23.53 10.58
C LEU A 296 5.00 23.29 12.05
N ALA A 297 5.85 23.71 12.98
CA ALA A 297 5.59 23.63 14.42
C ALA A 297 4.37 24.49 14.82
N GLU A 298 4.28 25.73 14.32
CA GLU A 298 3.11 26.60 14.52
C GLU A 298 1.83 25.94 13.98
N SER A 299 1.88 25.42 12.76
CA SER A 299 0.73 24.72 12.15
C SER A 299 0.29 23.49 12.96
N SER A 300 1.26 22.71 13.46
CA SER A 300 1.00 21.54 14.31
C SER A 300 0.33 21.94 15.63
N ASN A 301 0.80 23.00 16.27
CA ASN A 301 0.20 23.53 17.50
C ASN A 301 -1.24 24.03 17.28
N ASP A 302 -1.47 24.80 16.23
CA ASP A 302 -2.79 25.35 15.89
C ASP A 302 -3.81 24.25 15.58
N ILE A 303 -3.42 23.25 14.78
CA ILE A 303 -4.28 22.12 14.45
C ILE A 303 -4.59 21.28 15.70
N ASN A 304 -3.57 20.98 16.52
CA ASN A 304 -3.78 20.23 17.75
C ASN A 304 -4.69 20.96 18.74
N ALA A 305 -4.57 22.29 18.86
CA ALA A 305 -5.45 23.10 19.68
C ALA A 305 -6.90 23.08 19.16
N ALA A 306 -7.10 23.22 17.85
CA ALA A 306 -8.42 23.20 17.22
C ALA A 306 -9.10 21.82 17.38
N VAL A 307 -8.38 20.73 17.13
CA VAL A 307 -8.89 19.36 17.31
C VAL A 307 -9.19 19.08 18.78
N SER A 308 -8.30 19.47 19.70
CA SER A 308 -8.52 19.31 21.14
C SER A 308 -9.76 20.05 21.64
N GLY A 309 -10.00 21.27 21.14
CA GLY A 309 -11.22 22.03 21.45
C GLY A 309 -12.51 21.34 20.98
N TYR A 310 -12.42 20.46 19.98
CA TYR A 310 -13.58 19.77 19.40
C TYR A 310 -13.83 18.37 20.00
N ILE A 311 -12.81 17.50 20.03
CA ILE A 311 -12.97 16.12 20.55
C ILE A 311 -12.55 15.96 22.02
N GLY A 312 -11.90 16.97 22.62
CA GLY A 312 -11.37 16.96 23.98
C GLY A 312 -9.86 16.67 24.03
N GLU A 313 -9.15 17.46 24.83
CA GLU A 313 -7.67 17.39 24.99
C GLU A 313 -7.16 15.98 25.31
N SER A 314 -7.86 15.23 26.16
CA SER A 314 -7.44 13.88 26.56
C SER A 314 -7.48 12.85 25.43
N ARG A 315 -8.04 13.19 24.26
CA ARG A 315 -8.13 12.31 23.09
C ARG A 315 -7.08 12.66 22.03
N VAL A 316 -6.38 13.78 22.13
CA VAL A 316 -5.34 14.17 21.18
C VAL A 316 -3.98 13.73 21.73
N VAL A 317 -3.26 12.95 20.94
CA VAL A 317 -1.88 12.58 21.22
C VAL A 317 -0.97 13.60 20.54
N THR A 318 -0.30 14.41 21.35
CA THR A 318 0.66 15.40 20.88
C THR A 318 2.07 14.87 21.07
N MET A 319 2.81 14.78 19.97
CA MET A 319 4.24 14.45 19.96
C MET A 319 5.05 15.72 19.72
N PRO A 320 6.28 15.84 20.26
CA PRO A 320 7.25 16.81 19.78
C PRO A 320 7.42 16.67 18.27
N ASP A 321 7.39 17.80 17.56
CA ASP A 321 7.56 17.85 16.11
C ASP A 321 6.59 16.92 15.37
N SER A 322 5.28 17.01 15.70
CA SER A 322 4.23 16.27 14.99
C SER A 322 3.94 16.86 13.61
N PHE A 323 5.00 17.03 12.83
CA PHE A 323 5.01 17.56 11.47
C PHE A 323 6.13 16.94 10.63
N VAL A 324 5.99 17.02 9.32
CA VAL A 324 6.94 16.52 8.32
C VAL A 324 7.02 17.53 7.18
N ASP A 325 8.24 17.97 6.88
CA ASP A 325 8.53 18.75 5.68
C ASP A 325 8.62 17.81 4.49
N ALA A 326 7.77 18.01 3.49
CA ALA A 326 7.73 17.18 2.29
C ALA A 326 8.75 17.60 1.22
N ASP A 327 9.45 18.72 1.40
CA ASP A 327 10.44 19.25 0.45
C ASP A 327 11.89 18.87 0.81
N LYS A 328 12.12 18.30 1.99
CA LYS A 328 13.42 17.66 2.26
C LYS A 328 13.65 16.51 1.27
N ASP A 329 14.89 16.05 1.19
CA ASP A 329 15.19 14.84 0.44
C ASP A 329 14.25 13.70 0.87
N LEU A 330 13.77 12.94 -0.10
CA LEU A 330 12.69 11.98 0.11
C LEU A 330 12.97 11.00 1.25
N ALA A 331 14.23 10.57 1.40
CA ALA A 331 14.62 9.62 2.42
C ALA A 331 14.51 10.22 3.83
N SER A 332 14.96 11.46 4.01
CA SER A 332 14.80 12.20 5.26
C SER A 332 13.34 12.49 5.58
N SER A 333 12.52 12.94 4.61
CA SER A 333 11.08 13.18 4.81
C SER A 333 10.35 11.91 5.23
N HIS A 334 10.71 10.77 4.63
CA HIS A 334 10.20 9.46 5.05
C HIS A 334 10.69 9.10 6.45
N PHE A 335 11.97 9.27 6.76
CA PHE A 335 12.50 8.98 8.08
C PHE A 335 11.78 9.79 9.18
N ASP A 336 11.59 11.09 8.99
CA ASP A 336 10.89 11.96 9.95
C ASP A 336 9.46 11.46 10.20
N LEU A 337 8.73 11.14 9.13
CA LEU A 337 7.38 10.59 9.21
C LEU A 337 7.34 9.25 9.95
N LEU A 338 8.18 8.30 9.55
CA LEU A 338 8.18 6.96 10.13
C LEU A 338 8.63 6.97 11.58
N SER A 339 9.59 7.84 11.92
CA SER A 339 10.05 8.06 13.29
C SER A 339 8.95 8.64 14.17
N LEU A 340 8.19 9.63 13.67
CA LEU A 340 7.05 10.19 14.38
C LEU A 340 5.98 9.13 14.66
N ILE A 341 5.58 8.36 13.64
CA ILE A 341 4.61 7.27 13.79
C ILE A 341 5.12 6.22 14.78
N HIS A 342 6.40 5.82 14.68
CA HIS A 342 6.96 4.80 15.56
C HIS A 342 7.06 5.26 17.01
N ARG A 343 7.56 6.49 17.28
CA ARG A 343 7.62 7.05 18.63
C ARG A 343 6.24 7.13 19.28
N ALA A 344 5.23 7.59 18.53
CA ALA A 344 3.86 7.63 19.05
C ALA A 344 3.34 6.23 19.42
N ARG A 345 3.62 5.20 18.61
CA ARG A 345 3.24 3.83 18.93
C ARG A 345 3.98 3.28 20.14
N GLU A 346 5.24 3.64 20.31
CA GLU A 346 6.06 3.17 21.42
C GLU A 346 5.64 3.83 22.75
N GLU A 347 5.55 5.16 22.76
CA GLU A 347 5.12 5.92 23.94
C GLU A 347 3.69 5.57 24.35
N TYR A 348 2.81 5.32 23.37
CA TYR A 348 1.41 4.96 23.58
C TYR A 348 1.11 3.51 23.15
N HIS A 349 1.97 2.56 23.55
CA HIS A 349 1.88 1.14 23.20
C HIS A 349 0.60 0.41 23.67
N GLY A 350 -0.18 1.02 24.57
CA GLY A 350 -1.48 0.50 25.01
C GLY A 350 -2.63 0.81 24.04
N ILE A 351 -2.38 1.57 22.97
CA ILE A 351 -3.38 1.98 21.98
C ILE A 351 -3.25 1.10 20.73
N ASP A 352 -4.38 0.58 20.25
CA ASP A 352 -4.47 -0.13 18.97
C ASP A 352 -4.63 0.88 17.83
N TRP A 353 -3.51 1.23 17.20
CA TRP A 353 -3.45 2.28 16.19
C TRP A 353 -3.92 1.79 14.81
N SER A 354 -4.62 2.66 14.10
CA SER A 354 -4.89 2.55 12.66
C SER A 354 -4.40 3.81 11.93
N ILE A 355 -4.18 3.73 10.62
CA ILE A 355 -3.73 4.86 9.79
C ILE A 355 -4.74 5.16 8.70
N GLU A 356 -5.15 6.42 8.60
CA GLU A 356 -5.89 6.95 7.46
C GLU A 356 -4.91 7.44 6.39
N VAL A 357 -4.89 6.83 5.21
CA VAL A 357 -3.82 7.10 4.23
C VAL A 357 -4.18 8.13 3.15
N SER A 358 -5.46 8.50 3.01
CA SER A 358 -5.91 9.31 1.88
C SER A 358 -5.42 10.76 1.92
N ARG A 359 -5.10 11.29 3.11
CA ARG A 359 -4.63 12.67 3.27
C ARG A 359 -3.12 12.85 3.26
N PHE A 360 -2.34 11.77 3.32
CA PHE A 360 -0.90 11.88 3.17
C PHE A 360 -0.53 12.46 1.80
N LEU A 361 0.40 13.43 1.79
CA LEU A 361 0.97 13.97 0.56
C LEU A 361 1.52 12.84 -0.30
N SER A 362 1.44 13.02 -1.62
CA SER A 362 1.87 12.04 -2.61
C SER A 362 3.27 11.47 -2.29
N PRO A 363 4.28 12.31 -1.98
CA PRO A 363 5.61 11.80 -1.67
C PRO A 363 5.71 10.93 -0.41
N LEU A 364 4.83 11.14 0.57
CA LEU A 364 4.90 10.51 1.89
C LEU A 364 4.01 9.25 2.02
N ARG A 365 3.00 9.13 1.17
CA ARG A 365 2.03 8.02 1.19
C ARG A 365 2.69 6.65 1.04
N PRO A 366 3.66 6.43 0.14
CA PRO A 366 4.33 5.13 0.01
C PRO A 366 5.03 4.68 1.29
N ALA A 367 5.73 5.59 1.98
CA ALA A 367 6.37 5.28 3.25
C ALA A 367 5.35 4.85 4.31
N THR A 368 4.23 5.57 4.37
CA THR A 368 3.12 5.27 5.29
C THR A 368 2.55 3.86 5.05
N LEU A 369 2.29 3.51 3.79
CA LEU A 369 1.77 2.20 3.40
C LEU A 369 2.77 1.08 3.69
N LEU A 370 4.04 1.27 3.36
CA LEU A 370 5.11 0.33 3.67
C LEU A 370 5.24 0.11 5.17
N TYR A 371 5.20 1.18 5.96
CA TYR A 371 5.26 1.08 7.41
C TYR A 371 4.06 0.32 7.97
N SER A 372 2.84 0.63 7.49
CA SER A 372 1.61 -0.07 7.89
C SER A 372 1.71 -1.56 7.59
N TYR A 373 2.17 -1.92 6.38
CA TYR A 373 2.41 -3.29 5.99
C TYR A 373 3.42 -3.98 6.92
N ARG A 374 4.59 -3.38 7.16
CA ARG A 374 5.66 -3.98 7.97
C ARG A 374 5.25 -4.15 9.43
N SER A 375 4.54 -3.17 9.98
CA SER A 375 4.08 -3.16 11.38
C SER A 375 2.79 -3.92 11.65
N GLY A 376 2.06 -4.33 10.61
CA GLY A 376 0.74 -4.95 10.74
C GLY A 376 -0.37 -3.99 11.17
N ILE A 377 -0.11 -2.67 11.20
CA ILE A 377 -1.14 -1.67 11.48
C ILE A 377 -2.20 -1.70 10.38
N GLU A 378 -3.45 -1.56 10.78
CA GLU A 378 -4.56 -1.41 9.84
C GLU A 378 -4.47 -0.04 9.14
N ALA A 379 -4.34 -0.07 7.81
CA ALA A 379 -4.50 1.11 6.96
C ALA A 379 -5.87 1.09 6.28
N PHE A 380 -6.45 2.26 6.09
CA PHE A 380 -7.71 2.43 5.37
C PHE A 380 -7.79 3.79 4.70
N CYS A 381 -8.69 3.91 3.74
CA CYS A 381 -9.08 5.18 3.14
C CYS A 381 -10.48 5.56 3.61
N LEU A 382 -10.73 6.86 3.71
CA LEU A 382 -12.09 7.35 3.92
C LEU A 382 -12.74 7.78 2.63
N LEU A 383 -14.05 7.64 2.58
CA LEU A 383 -14.89 8.19 1.53
C LEU A 383 -14.99 9.71 1.68
N LYS A 384 -14.72 10.44 0.58
CA LYS A 384 -14.93 11.89 0.48
C LYS A 384 -16.16 12.18 -0.35
N ASN A 385 -16.85 13.29 -0.07
CA ASN A 385 -17.99 13.72 -0.86
C ASN A 385 -17.55 14.15 -2.28
N PRO A 386 -18.09 13.56 -3.35
CA PRO A 386 -17.74 13.93 -4.72
C PRO A 386 -18.22 15.33 -5.14
N ASP A 387 -19.28 15.87 -4.52
CA ASP A 387 -19.91 17.15 -4.91
C ASP A 387 -19.33 18.39 -4.22
N LYS A 388 -18.46 18.21 -3.23
CA LYS A 388 -17.69 19.28 -2.60
C LYS A 388 -16.23 19.08 -2.97
N SER A 389 -15.79 19.78 -4.02
CA SER A 389 -14.39 19.79 -4.46
C SER A 389 -13.40 20.25 -3.38
N GLU A 390 -13.92 20.83 -2.29
CA GLU A 390 -13.20 21.08 -1.05
C GLU A 390 -14.16 20.73 0.08
N ASP A 391 -13.79 19.68 0.83
CA ASP A 391 -14.21 19.38 2.18
C ASP A 391 -15.67 19.57 2.61
N GLY A 392 -16.29 18.42 2.90
CA GLY A 392 -17.50 18.34 3.69
C GLY A 392 -18.33 17.11 3.40
N ILE A 393 -19.04 16.69 4.45
CA ILE A 393 -20.07 15.66 4.58
C ILE A 393 -20.71 15.19 3.27
N PHE A 394 -20.58 13.90 2.95
CA PHE A 394 -21.51 13.20 2.05
C PHE A 394 -22.68 12.74 2.92
N ALA A 395 -23.84 13.38 2.78
CA ALA A 395 -25.04 13.00 3.51
C ALA A 395 -25.65 11.72 2.88
N SER A 396 -24.91 10.62 2.97
CA SER A 396 -25.30 9.31 2.45
C SER A 396 -26.54 8.75 3.15
N GLY A 397 -26.73 9.12 4.42
CA GLY A 397 -27.65 8.43 5.32
C GLY A 397 -27.21 7.00 5.67
N LEU A 398 -26.02 6.58 5.20
CA LEU A 398 -25.44 5.26 5.47
C LEU A 398 -24.79 5.24 6.85
N ASP A 399 -24.62 4.02 7.37
CA ASP A 399 -23.90 3.83 8.61
C ASP A 399 -22.47 4.37 8.48
N PRO A 400 -21.97 5.14 9.45
CA PRO A 400 -20.66 5.76 9.34
C PRO A 400 -19.49 4.77 9.11
N SER A 401 -19.60 3.50 9.51
CA SER A 401 -18.60 2.46 9.22
C SER A 401 -18.48 2.15 7.72
N LYS A 402 -19.51 2.46 6.93
CA LYS A 402 -19.51 2.29 5.46
C LYS A 402 -18.65 3.33 4.75
N HIS A 403 -18.18 4.34 5.47
CA HIS A 403 -17.28 5.37 4.94
C HIS A 403 -15.79 5.01 5.10
N ARG A 404 -15.50 3.83 5.64
CA ARG A 404 -14.16 3.31 5.88
C ARG A 404 -13.85 2.17 4.93
N LEU A 405 -12.98 2.45 3.96
CA LEU A 405 -12.50 1.47 3.00
C LEU A 405 -11.24 0.79 3.54
N ALA A 406 -11.38 -0.46 3.99
CA ALA A 406 -10.23 -1.21 4.47
C ALA A 406 -9.28 -1.53 3.31
N LEU A 407 -7.98 -1.31 3.52
CA LEU A 407 -6.94 -1.83 2.64
C LEU A 407 -6.55 -3.26 3.07
N PRO A 408 -6.07 -4.11 2.14
CA PRO A 408 -5.57 -5.41 2.52
C PRO A 408 -4.37 -5.27 3.47
N ASN A 409 -4.45 -5.90 4.63
CA ASN A 409 -3.35 -5.91 5.60
C ASN A 409 -2.26 -6.91 5.19
N ARG A 410 -1.16 -6.96 5.95
CA ARG A 410 -0.04 -7.88 5.70
C ARG A 410 -0.48 -9.34 5.57
N GLU A 411 -1.33 -9.83 6.47
CA GLU A 411 -1.79 -11.23 6.43
C GLU A 411 -2.55 -11.55 5.14
N LYS A 412 -3.41 -10.64 4.68
CA LYS A 412 -4.15 -10.82 3.41
C LYS A 412 -3.21 -10.83 2.21
N LEU A 413 -2.24 -9.93 2.17
CA LEU A 413 -1.24 -9.87 1.10
C LEU A 413 -0.30 -11.10 1.10
N ASP A 414 0.13 -11.55 2.29
CA ASP A 414 0.93 -12.75 2.47
C ASP A 414 0.16 -14.01 2.00
N ARG A 415 -1.15 -14.10 2.31
CA ARG A 415 -2.02 -15.18 1.78
C ARG A 415 -2.10 -15.17 0.26
N ILE A 416 -2.25 -14.00 -0.37
CA ILE A 416 -2.24 -13.92 -1.85
C ILE A 416 -0.93 -14.50 -2.39
N ARG A 417 0.23 -14.14 -1.83
CA ARG A 417 1.52 -14.72 -2.25
C ARG A 417 1.61 -16.23 -1.98
N GLU A 418 1.08 -16.71 -0.87
CA GLU A 418 1.03 -18.14 -0.57
C GLU A 418 0.17 -18.91 -1.59
N ILE A 419 -0.96 -18.34 -2.00
CA ILE A 419 -1.82 -18.91 -3.05
C ILE A 419 -1.07 -18.97 -4.38
N LEU A 420 -0.40 -17.88 -4.77
CA LEU A 420 0.34 -17.76 -6.02
C LEU A 420 1.60 -18.63 -6.09
N SER A 421 2.16 -19.02 -4.94
CA SER A 421 3.28 -19.97 -4.86
C SER A 421 2.81 -21.43 -4.78
N THR A 422 1.51 -21.68 -4.67
CA THR A 422 0.92 -23.01 -4.56
C THR A 422 0.33 -23.46 -5.91
N ASP A 423 1.21 -23.80 -6.86
CA ASP A 423 0.86 -24.26 -8.21
C ASP A 423 -0.27 -25.29 -8.26
N SER A 424 -0.30 -26.15 -7.24
CA SER A 424 -1.26 -27.23 -7.16
C SER A 424 -2.71 -26.75 -7.18
N ILE A 425 -3.04 -25.54 -6.70
CA ILE A 425 -4.42 -25.03 -6.63
C ILE A 425 -4.78 -24.02 -7.73
N HIS A 426 -3.83 -23.57 -8.54
CA HIS A 426 -4.01 -22.48 -9.51
C HIS A 426 -5.22 -22.69 -10.44
N LYS A 427 -5.36 -23.90 -11.01
CA LYS A 427 -6.50 -24.22 -11.89
C LYS A 427 -7.84 -24.12 -11.18
N ALA A 428 -7.92 -24.50 -9.89
CA ALA A 428 -9.15 -24.43 -9.12
C ALA A 428 -9.53 -22.97 -8.82
N VAL A 429 -8.54 -22.18 -8.39
CA VAL A 429 -8.70 -20.75 -8.05
C VAL A 429 -9.13 -19.96 -9.30
N PHE A 430 -8.41 -20.13 -10.41
CA PHE A 430 -8.75 -19.50 -11.68
C PHE A 430 -10.17 -19.87 -12.16
N THR A 431 -10.53 -21.16 -12.10
CA THR A 431 -11.86 -21.62 -12.53
C THR A 431 -12.97 -21.03 -11.67
N ALA A 432 -12.79 -20.99 -10.35
CA ALA A 432 -13.79 -20.42 -9.44
C ALA A 432 -14.02 -18.93 -9.73
N ALA A 433 -12.96 -18.18 -10.06
CA ALA A 433 -13.08 -16.75 -10.40
C ALA A 433 -13.80 -16.54 -11.72
N LEU A 434 -13.46 -17.35 -12.75
CA LEU A 434 -14.14 -17.31 -14.04
C LEU A 434 -15.63 -17.64 -13.90
N ALA A 435 -15.99 -18.58 -13.03
CA ALA A 435 -17.39 -18.93 -12.76
C ALA A 435 -18.14 -17.83 -11.98
N LYS A 436 -17.47 -17.15 -11.04
CA LYS A 436 -18.06 -15.99 -10.34
C LYS A 436 -18.43 -14.88 -11.34
N GLY A 437 -17.60 -14.66 -12.37
CA GLY A 437 -17.81 -13.63 -13.40
C GLY A 437 -18.53 -14.10 -14.67
N ASP A 438 -19.06 -15.33 -14.73
CA ASP A 438 -19.71 -15.86 -15.94
C ASP A 438 -20.98 -15.07 -16.27
N ALA A 439 -21.00 -14.37 -17.42
CA ALA A 439 -22.13 -13.53 -17.82
C ALA A 439 -23.45 -14.30 -17.96
N ASP A 440 -23.39 -15.59 -18.31
CA ASP A 440 -24.57 -16.44 -18.42
C ASP A 440 -25.10 -16.88 -17.05
N ASN A 441 -24.23 -16.92 -16.03
CA ASN A 441 -24.55 -17.38 -14.69
C ASN A 441 -23.69 -16.64 -13.64
N PRO A 442 -23.92 -15.33 -13.42
CA PRO A 442 -23.10 -14.54 -12.52
C PRO A 442 -23.23 -15.04 -11.08
N GLY A 443 -22.11 -15.09 -10.37
CA GLY A 443 -22.06 -15.60 -9.00
C GLY A 443 -22.15 -17.13 -8.89
N THR A 444 -21.87 -17.88 -9.95
CA THR A 444 -21.92 -19.35 -9.91
C THR A 444 -20.93 -19.93 -8.89
N ILE A 445 -21.46 -20.67 -7.92
CA ILE A 445 -20.67 -21.47 -6.98
C ILE A 445 -20.49 -22.87 -7.55
N LEU A 446 -19.25 -23.32 -7.68
CA LEU A 446 -18.91 -24.63 -8.24
C LEU A 446 -18.80 -25.70 -7.16
N SER A 447 -19.31 -26.90 -7.46
CA SER A 447 -19.25 -28.05 -6.57
C SER A 447 -18.05 -28.95 -6.86
N SER A 448 -17.56 -29.58 -5.80
CA SER A 448 -16.59 -30.68 -5.81
C SER A 448 -17.26 -32.06 -5.92
N ASN A 449 -18.58 -32.13 -5.76
CA ASN A 449 -19.37 -33.36 -5.78
C ASN A 449 -20.13 -33.57 -7.09
N LEU A 450 -20.62 -34.80 -7.27
CA LEU A 450 -21.23 -35.28 -8.51
C LEU A 450 -22.75 -35.41 -8.47
N LYS A 451 -23.45 -34.76 -7.54
CA LYS A 451 -24.92 -34.87 -7.48
C LYS A 451 -25.57 -34.24 -8.71
N ASP A 452 -26.67 -34.84 -9.16
CA ASP A 452 -27.41 -34.36 -10.33
C ASP A 452 -27.92 -32.93 -10.10
N GLY A 453 -27.65 -32.03 -11.06
CA GLY A 453 -28.10 -30.65 -11.05
C GLY A 453 -27.09 -29.60 -10.55
N GLU A 454 -25.93 -30.00 -10.00
CA GLU A 454 -24.87 -29.07 -9.61
C GLU A 454 -23.84 -28.82 -10.73
N ASN A 455 -23.40 -27.57 -10.90
CA ASN A 455 -22.29 -27.24 -11.81
C ASN A 455 -20.97 -27.72 -11.21
N ARG A 456 -20.40 -28.79 -11.80
CA ARG A 456 -19.15 -29.41 -11.34
C ARG A 456 -17.93 -28.57 -11.74
N MET A 457 -17.03 -28.30 -10.80
CA MET A 457 -15.79 -27.54 -11.02
C MET A 457 -15.00 -28.03 -12.23
N TYR A 458 -14.77 -29.35 -12.30
CA TYR A 458 -14.00 -29.97 -13.38
C TYR A 458 -14.69 -29.86 -14.75
N GLU A 459 -15.96 -30.24 -14.83
CA GLU A 459 -16.71 -30.24 -16.10
C GLU A 459 -16.96 -28.82 -16.59
N TRP A 460 -17.26 -27.89 -15.69
CA TRP A 460 -17.47 -26.49 -16.01
C TRP A 460 -16.20 -25.88 -16.62
N ASN A 461 -15.03 -26.08 -15.98
CA ASN A 461 -13.75 -25.65 -16.55
C ASN A 461 -13.54 -26.24 -17.94
N ARG A 462 -13.80 -27.55 -18.08
CA ARG A 462 -13.57 -28.22 -19.36
C ARG A 462 -14.54 -27.80 -20.46
N LYS A 463 -15.73 -27.35 -20.09
CA LYS A 463 -16.72 -26.81 -21.03
C LYS A 463 -16.37 -25.38 -21.47
N LYS A 464 -15.85 -24.55 -20.55
CA LYS A 464 -15.62 -23.11 -20.80
C LYS A 464 -14.25 -22.79 -21.38
N LEU A 465 -13.21 -23.57 -21.07
CA LEU A 465 -11.87 -23.34 -21.62
C LEU A 465 -11.64 -24.19 -22.87
N GLN A 466 -10.86 -23.69 -23.83
CA GLN A 466 -10.48 -24.44 -25.02
C GLN A 466 -9.35 -25.44 -24.73
N ASP A 467 -9.27 -26.52 -25.50
CA ASP A 467 -8.15 -27.46 -25.42
C ASP A 467 -6.81 -26.74 -25.66
N GLY A 468 -5.82 -27.02 -24.81
CA GLY A 468 -4.53 -26.35 -24.83
C GLY A 468 -4.41 -25.11 -23.91
N HIS A 469 -5.52 -24.58 -23.38
CA HIS A 469 -5.45 -23.49 -22.41
C HIS A 469 -4.69 -23.92 -21.13
N PRO A 470 -3.71 -23.15 -20.62
CA PRO A 470 -2.85 -23.58 -19.50
C PRO A 470 -3.64 -23.85 -18.21
N MET A 471 -4.73 -23.11 -17.97
CA MET A 471 -5.63 -23.33 -16.81
C MET A 471 -6.73 -24.38 -17.04
N ARG A 472 -6.72 -25.08 -18.18
CA ARG A 472 -7.66 -26.19 -18.44
C ARG A 472 -7.25 -27.44 -17.66
N TRP A 473 -8.22 -28.13 -17.06
CA TRP A 473 -7.97 -29.42 -16.42
C TRP A 473 -7.73 -30.53 -17.45
N PRO A 474 -6.74 -31.42 -17.21
CA PRO A 474 -6.49 -32.56 -18.09
C PRO A 474 -7.65 -33.56 -18.06
N ASP A 475 -7.67 -34.50 -19.01
CA ASP A 475 -8.64 -35.60 -18.99
C ASP A 475 -8.41 -36.49 -17.77
N MET A 476 -9.47 -36.73 -17.00
CA MET A 476 -9.42 -37.49 -15.76
C MET A 476 -10.63 -38.42 -15.67
N SER A 477 -10.42 -39.63 -15.13
CA SER A 477 -11.52 -40.53 -14.79
C SER A 477 -12.43 -39.92 -13.72
N GLU A 478 -13.69 -40.32 -13.65
CA GLU A 478 -14.64 -39.79 -12.64
C GLU A 478 -14.14 -39.96 -11.20
N ALA A 479 -13.50 -41.09 -10.88
CA ALA A 479 -12.91 -41.34 -9.57
C ALA A 479 -11.76 -40.37 -9.27
N SER A 480 -10.89 -40.13 -10.26
CA SER A 480 -9.79 -39.18 -10.16
C SER A 480 -10.28 -37.73 -10.02
N GLN A 481 -11.35 -37.36 -10.72
CA GLN A 481 -11.96 -36.04 -10.60
C GLN A 481 -12.41 -35.77 -9.17
N ARG A 482 -13.17 -36.68 -8.54
CA ARG A 482 -13.63 -36.51 -7.14
C ARG A 482 -12.47 -36.32 -6.17
N GLN A 483 -11.45 -37.17 -6.29
CA GLN A 483 -10.29 -37.12 -5.41
C GLN A 483 -9.49 -35.82 -5.60
N GLU A 484 -9.23 -35.43 -6.84
CA GLU A 484 -8.50 -34.19 -7.13
C GLU A 484 -9.31 -32.96 -6.71
N MET A 485 -10.60 -32.86 -7.04
CA MET A 485 -11.42 -31.71 -6.63
C MET A 485 -11.44 -31.56 -5.10
N SER A 486 -11.64 -32.65 -4.35
CA SER A 486 -11.60 -32.59 -2.88
C SER A 486 -10.22 -32.19 -2.35
N LYS A 487 -9.14 -32.73 -2.91
CA LYS A 487 -7.77 -32.39 -2.50
C LYS A 487 -7.47 -30.91 -2.74
N LYS A 488 -7.81 -30.40 -3.91
CA LYS A 488 -7.56 -29.02 -4.34
C LYS A 488 -8.38 -28.03 -3.53
N ARG A 489 -9.63 -28.38 -3.21
CA ARG A 489 -10.47 -27.59 -2.29
C ARG A 489 -9.84 -27.53 -0.90
N ASN A 490 -9.47 -28.68 -0.32
CA ASN A 490 -8.88 -28.72 1.02
C ASN A 490 -7.57 -27.94 1.10
N THR A 491 -6.68 -28.09 0.11
CA THR A 491 -5.46 -27.27 0.02
C THR A 491 -5.80 -25.80 -0.17
N GLY A 492 -6.77 -25.45 -1.00
CA GLY A 492 -7.18 -24.06 -1.19
C GLY A 492 -7.79 -23.43 0.07
N ILE A 493 -8.52 -24.20 0.90
CA ILE A 493 -9.00 -23.74 2.22
C ILE A 493 -7.81 -23.52 3.16
N GLU A 494 -6.87 -24.47 3.22
CA GLU A 494 -5.65 -24.36 4.04
C GLU A 494 -4.83 -23.11 3.69
N LYS A 495 -4.71 -22.81 2.39
CA LYS A 495 -3.98 -21.64 1.87
C LYS A 495 -4.80 -20.35 1.84
N GLY A 496 -6.06 -20.39 2.29
CA GLY A 496 -6.93 -19.22 2.36
C GLY A 496 -7.47 -18.72 1.01
N ALA A 497 -7.45 -19.53 -0.05
CA ALA A 497 -8.06 -19.22 -1.34
C ALA A 497 -9.58 -19.47 -1.36
N PHE A 498 -10.07 -20.40 -0.55
CA PHE A 498 -11.49 -20.75 -0.46
C PHE A 498 -12.01 -20.69 0.97
N GLU A 499 -13.27 -20.31 1.13
CA GLU A 499 -13.98 -20.41 2.40
C GLU A 499 -14.18 -21.87 2.82
N GLU A 500 -14.30 -22.12 4.11
CA GLU A 500 -14.55 -23.46 4.65
C GLU A 500 -15.99 -23.90 4.33
N HIS A 501 -16.17 -24.59 3.21
CA HIS A 501 -17.42 -25.20 2.81
C HIS A 501 -17.23 -26.66 2.40
N LYS A 502 -18.17 -27.53 2.76
CA LYS A 502 -18.02 -28.99 2.63
C LYS A 502 -17.83 -29.45 1.20
N GLU A 503 -18.54 -28.83 0.26
CA GLU A 503 -18.66 -29.34 -1.12
C GLU A 503 -18.39 -28.26 -2.17
N SER A 504 -18.16 -27.01 -1.77
CA SER A 504 -18.17 -25.87 -2.70
C SER A 504 -16.82 -25.15 -2.75
N PHE A 505 -16.53 -24.56 -3.91
CA PHE A 505 -15.40 -23.65 -4.10
C PHE A 505 -15.94 -22.21 -4.05
N ILE A 506 -15.94 -21.64 -2.84
CA ILE A 506 -16.33 -20.24 -2.61
C ILE A 506 -15.04 -19.46 -2.40
N LEU A 507 -14.75 -18.50 -3.27
CA LEU A 507 -13.51 -17.72 -3.18
C LEU A 507 -13.55 -16.78 -1.99
N THR A 508 -12.44 -16.72 -1.28
CA THR A 508 -12.13 -15.58 -0.41
C THR A 508 -11.75 -14.35 -1.26
N PRO A 509 -11.75 -13.14 -0.70
CA PRO A 509 -11.20 -11.95 -1.37
C PRO A 509 -9.76 -12.14 -1.87
N GLU A 510 -8.91 -12.82 -1.08
CA GLU A 510 -7.52 -13.13 -1.43
C GLU A 510 -7.45 -14.12 -2.60
N GLY A 511 -8.26 -15.18 -2.56
CA GLY A 511 -8.38 -16.15 -3.66
C GLY A 511 -8.87 -15.49 -4.95
N PHE A 512 -9.81 -14.56 -4.85
CA PHE A 512 -10.31 -13.81 -6.00
C PHE A 512 -9.19 -12.98 -6.65
N VAL A 513 -8.46 -12.16 -5.88
CA VAL A 513 -7.33 -11.38 -6.40
C VAL A 513 -6.24 -12.28 -6.99
N ALA A 514 -5.87 -13.37 -6.30
CA ALA A 514 -4.87 -14.31 -6.80
C ALA A 514 -5.25 -14.88 -8.17
N ALA A 515 -6.54 -15.16 -8.42
CA ALA A 515 -7.00 -15.68 -9.70
C ALA A 515 -6.68 -14.74 -10.88
N PHE A 516 -6.69 -13.42 -10.68
CA PHE A 516 -6.40 -12.45 -11.73
C PHE A 516 -4.91 -12.39 -12.08
N PHE A 517 -4.02 -12.56 -11.10
CA PHE A 517 -2.58 -12.71 -11.38
C PHE A 517 -2.23 -14.03 -12.07
N LEU A 518 -3.11 -15.03 -11.96
CA LEU A 518 -2.98 -16.31 -12.66
C LEU A 518 -3.52 -16.25 -14.09
N ASN A 519 -4.24 -15.18 -14.47
CA ASN A 519 -4.85 -15.10 -15.79
C ASN A 519 -3.76 -15.09 -16.88
N PRO A 520 -3.62 -16.15 -17.68
CA PRO A 520 -2.53 -16.27 -18.62
C PRO A 520 -2.76 -15.47 -19.91
N MET A 521 -3.96 -14.90 -20.10
CA MET A 521 -4.32 -14.16 -21.31
C MET A 521 -5.02 -12.84 -20.92
N GLY A 522 -4.30 -11.73 -21.13
CA GLY A 522 -4.94 -10.47 -21.45
C GLY A 522 -5.40 -10.54 -22.92
N GLU A 523 -6.59 -11.08 -23.12
CA GLU A 523 -7.46 -10.82 -24.28
C GLU A 523 -8.89 -10.60 -23.80
#